data_AF-A0A1D8T6V8-F1
#
_entry.id   AF-A0A1D8T6V8-F1
#
_cell.length_a   1.000
_cell.length_b   1.000
_cell.length_c   1.000
_cell.angle_alpha   90.00
_cell.angle_beta   90.00
_cell.angle_gamma   90.00
#
_symmetry.space_group_name_H-M   'P 1'
#
loop_
_entity.id
_entity.type
_entity.pdbx_description
1 polymer ?
#
loop_
_entity_poly.entity_id
_entity_poly.type
_entity_poly.pdbx_seq_one_letter_code
_entity_poly.pdbx_strand_id
1 'polypeptide(L)'
;MRTAKLRLEHLPGGWCVIRVMHNHRCFEITGADAVLVGDPINDDASGRVSTGGWNRMTLLRRTSPSTGSDVAYYSRRTWARRGGAAALSVGLATAAMVTVTPVANAEIVIGDCTIVDNPNPENHTVCPGVDLTGSDLKGLDFSYADLSGATLEDADLSRTKFIGANLTDAEMDFARLLSSDLAGADLTGASLKFARIFDANFNNANLTGANLTYAYLRKNIINGEARANFTDANLTDADLSNMELAGAELSGINLTGADLDHADLTGTVLIPSDTTVAVGESGNATVTWPTPPSLTGTTFENCDRASGSSFPMGTTTVRCTVSTSAGQGVGTFTVTVRHPSFPWIGAPEDGSDGDHYSATVGDSFFVWFETGGFPTPTVTTTSELPAGLTLSEEGVLSGTPTEAGSFPITITATNIAGEDTLEMTLDVDDGEGGNGSSDIDTGSLVVGGLVVGGLVAGGLALAGLTGVTG
;
A
#
# COMPACT_ATOMS: atom_id res chain seq x y z
N MET A 1 -2.01 5.65 -32.03
CA MET A 1 -2.72 4.64 -32.85
C MET A 1 -2.65 3.31 -32.13
N ARG A 2 -3.74 2.87 -31.49
CA ARG A 2 -3.87 1.49 -30.96
C ARG A 2 -5.17 0.92 -31.52
N THR A 3 -5.10 -0.30 -32.02
CA THR A 3 -6.20 -1.02 -32.70
C THR A 3 -7.08 -1.73 -31.67
N ALA A 4 -8.39 -1.52 -31.72
CA ALA A 4 -9.38 -2.31 -30.99
C ALA A 4 -9.94 -3.42 -31.89
N LYS A 5 -10.22 -4.61 -31.35
CA LYS A 5 -10.98 -5.67 -32.01
C LYS A 5 -12.47 -5.45 -31.71
N LEU A 6 -13.32 -5.48 -32.74
CA LEU A 6 -14.76 -5.31 -32.63
C LEU A 6 -15.47 -6.65 -32.86
N ARG A 7 -16.47 -6.98 -32.05
CA ARG A 7 -17.40 -8.10 -32.30
C ARG A 7 -18.76 -7.49 -32.67
N LEU A 8 -19.30 -7.88 -33.82
CA LEU A 8 -20.62 -7.46 -34.30
C LEU A 8 -21.63 -8.55 -33.96
N GLU A 9 -22.71 -8.20 -33.25
CA GLU A 9 -23.86 -9.08 -33.05
C GLU A 9 -25.07 -8.48 -33.76
N HIS A 10 -25.77 -9.32 -34.54
CA HIS A 10 -26.91 -8.89 -35.35
C HIS A 10 -28.20 -9.21 -34.58
N LEU A 11 -28.88 -8.20 -34.07
CA LEU A 11 -30.22 -8.36 -33.49
C LEU A 11 -31.31 -8.11 -34.55
N PRO A 12 -32.42 -8.87 -34.54
CA PRO A 12 -33.49 -8.74 -35.52
C PRO A 12 -34.32 -7.48 -35.21
N GLY A 13 -33.99 -6.39 -35.88
CA GLY A 13 -34.71 -5.12 -35.75
C GLY A 13 -33.80 -3.90 -35.90
N GLY A 14 -33.26 -3.67 -37.11
CA GLY A 14 -32.91 -2.34 -37.63
C GLY A 14 -31.84 -1.46 -36.95
N TRP A 15 -31.31 -1.80 -35.77
CA TRP A 15 -30.32 -0.98 -35.06
C TRP A 15 -29.01 -1.77 -34.88
N CYS A 16 -27.94 -1.32 -35.54
CA CYS A 16 -26.59 -1.83 -35.28
C CYS A 16 -26.02 -1.11 -34.05
N VAL A 17 -26.11 -1.74 -32.88
CA VAL A 17 -25.40 -1.27 -31.67
C VAL A 17 -24.00 -1.88 -31.69
N ILE A 18 -22.97 -1.05 -31.91
CA ILE A 18 -21.58 -1.49 -31.79
C ILE A 18 -21.08 -1.05 -30.42
N ARG A 19 -20.91 -2.02 -29.50
CA ARG A 19 -20.18 -1.78 -28.25
C ARG A 19 -18.69 -1.86 -28.51
N VAL A 20 -17.98 -0.76 -28.24
CA VAL A 20 -16.51 -0.73 -28.29
C VAL A 20 -15.98 -0.63 -26.87
N MET A 21 -15.14 -1.58 -26.46
CA MET A 21 -14.35 -1.44 -25.22
C MET A 21 -13.03 -0.73 -25.53
N HIS A 22 -12.80 0.40 -24.87
CA HIS A 22 -11.49 1.04 -24.81
C HIS A 22 -11.26 1.59 -23.40
N ASN A 23 -10.21 1.13 -22.71
CA ASN A 23 -9.92 1.50 -21.32
C ASN A 23 -11.13 1.37 -20.38
N HIS A 24 -11.79 0.21 -20.39
CA HIS A 24 -12.92 -0.11 -19.49
C HIS A 24 -14.14 0.83 -19.61
N ARG A 25 -14.28 1.56 -20.73
CA ARG A 25 -15.50 2.34 -21.02
C ARG A 25 -16.25 1.74 -22.20
N CYS A 26 -17.54 1.52 -22.02
CA CYS A 26 -18.46 1.21 -23.12
C CYS A 26 -18.90 2.50 -23.81
N PHE A 27 -18.78 2.53 -25.13
CA PHE A 27 -19.32 3.60 -25.97
C PHE A 27 -20.47 3.05 -26.80
N GLU A 28 -21.59 3.78 -26.81
CA GLU A 28 -22.71 3.52 -27.70
C GLU A 28 -22.61 4.45 -28.91
N ILE A 29 -22.65 3.88 -30.11
CA ILE A 29 -22.65 4.61 -31.36
C ILE A 29 -24.09 4.55 -31.90
N THR A 30 -24.83 5.65 -31.77
CA THR A 30 -26.19 5.77 -32.31
C THR A 30 -26.28 6.88 -33.35
N GLY A 31 -26.86 6.57 -34.51
CA GLY A 31 -27.18 7.55 -35.55
C GLY A 31 -27.90 6.89 -36.73
N ALA A 32 -28.92 7.55 -37.26
CA ALA A 32 -29.72 7.06 -38.40
C ALA A 32 -28.92 6.91 -39.71
N ASP A 33 -27.74 7.54 -39.79
CA ASP A 33 -26.86 7.53 -40.97
C ASP A 33 -25.50 6.86 -40.69
N ALA A 34 -25.40 5.97 -39.70
CA ALA A 34 -24.18 5.19 -39.44
C ALA A 34 -23.97 4.13 -40.56
N VAL A 35 -23.54 4.56 -41.74
CA VAL A 35 -23.23 3.67 -42.87
C VAL A 35 -21.83 3.08 -42.66
N LEU A 36 -21.76 1.82 -42.23
CA LEU A 36 -20.54 1.01 -42.32
C LEU A 36 -20.34 0.57 -43.78
N VAL A 37 -19.53 1.30 -44.55
CA VAL A 37 -19.08 0.84 -45.88
C VAL A 37 -17.85 -0.05 -45.70
N GLY A 38 -18.07 -1.36 -45.61
CA GLY A 38 -17.05 -2.38 -45.84
C GLY A 38 -17.56 -3.37 -46.87
N ASP A 39 -17.02 -3.35 -48.10
CA ASP A 39 -17.30 -4.42 -49.06
C ASP A 39 -16.69 -5.73 -48.55
N PRO A 40 -17.39 -6.86 -48.62
CA PRO A 40 -16.76 -8.16 -48.43
C PRO A 40 -15.78 -8.42 -49.58
N ILE A 41 -14.56 -8.85 -49.27
CA ILE A 41 -13.68 -9.47 -50.26
C ILE A 41 -14.33 -10.81 -50.62
N ASN A 42 -15.12 -10.82 -51.70
CA ASN A 42 -15.51 -12.03 -52.40
C ASN A 42 -14.37 -12.42 -53.33
N ASP A 43 -13.45 -13.25 -52.85
CA ASP A 43 -12.69 -14.14 -53.72
C ASP A 43 -13.14 -15.56 -53.40
N ASP A 44 -14.18 -16.02 -54.13
CA ASP A 44 -14.30 -17.38 -54.68
C ASP A 44 -15.76 -17.70 -55.06
N ALA A 45 -15.97 -18.14 -56.31
CA ALA A 45 -17.26 -18.57 -56.86
C ALA A 45 -17.74 -19.94 -56.33
N SER A 46 -17.63 -20.19 -55.02
CA SER A 46 -18.02 -21.46 -54.39
C SER A 46 -18.67 -21.33 -53.02
N GLY A 47 -19.49 -20.28 -52.78
CA GLY A 47 -20.58 -20.32 -51.79
C GLY A 47 -20.24 -20.77 -50.36
N ARG A 48 -19.01 -20.58 -49.87
CA ARG A 48 -18.62 -20.80 -48.47
C ARG A 48 -18.06 -19.51 -47.88
N VAL A 49 -18.67 -19.05 -46.80
CA VAL A 49 -18.25 -17.84 -46.08
C VAL A 49 -16.97 -18.15 -45.29
N SER A 50 -15.86 -17.50 -45.65
CA SER A 50 -14.61 -17.52 -44.89
C SER A 50 -14.64 -16.44 -43.81
N THR A 51 -14.59 -16.85 -42.54
CA THR A 51 -14.59 -15.96 -41.36
C THR A 51 -13.20 -15.39 -41.05
N GLY A 52 -12.50 -14.82 -42.06
CA GLY A 52 -11.06 -14.57 -41.98
C GLY A 52 -10.54 -13.17 -42.32
N GLY A 53 -11.38 -12.14 -42.49
CA GLY A 53 -10.92 -10.79 -42.87
C GLY A 53 -11.10 -9.74 -41.76
N TRP A 54 -10.00 -9.25 -41.17
CA TRP A 54 -10.03 -8.17 -40.18
C TRP A 54 -9.90 -6.79 -40.86
N ASN A 55 -10.90 -5.91 -40.69
CA ASN A 55 -10.81 -4.51 -41.13
C ASN A 55 -10.13 -3.64 -40.05
N ARG A 56 -9.19 -2.77 -40.46
CA ARG A 56 -8.39 -1.93 -39.56
C ARG A 56 -8.95 -0.50 -39.52
N MET A 57 -9.71 -0.16 -38.49
CA MET A 57 -10.19 1.22 -38.24
C MET A 57 -9.19 2.02 -37.40
N THR A 58 -8.99 3.30 -37.75
CA THR A 58 -8.15 4.24 -36.96
C THR A 58 -9.02 5.37 -36.44
N LEU A 59 -9.21 5.43 -35.12
CA LEU A 59 -9.90 6.53 -34.44
C LEU A 59 -8.91 7.70 -34.25
N LEU A 60 -9.23 8.88 -34.78
CA LEU A 60 -8.48 10.12 -34.56
C LEU A 60 -9.26 11.02 -33.62
N ARG A 61 -8.68 11.35 -32.46
CA ARG A 61 -9.26 12.27 -31.47
C ARG A 61 -8.85 13.71 -31.79
N ARG A 62 -9.80 14.65 -31.79
CA ARG A 62 -9.50 16.09 -31.66
C ARG A 62 -10.47 16.70 -30.67
N THR A 63 -9.97 17.07 -29.49
CA THR A 63 -10.74 17.79 -28.47
C THR A 63 -11.00 19.23 -28.96
N SER A 64 -12.27 19.62 -29.11
CA SER A 64 -12.67 21.01 -29.36
C SER A 64 -12.93 21.70 -28.01
N PRO A 65 -12.37 22.89 -27.72
CA PRO A 65 -12.44 23.47 -26.37
C PRO A 65 -13.81 24.04 -25.95
N SER A 66 -14.82 24.07 -26.83
CA SER A 66 -16.04 24.87 -26.59
C SER A 66 -17.35 24.12 -26.44
N THR A 67 -17.39 22.78 -26.54
CA THR A 67 -18.66 22.00 -26.42
C THR A 67 -18.56 20.66 -25.69
N GLY A 68 -17.37 20.20 -25.29
CA GLY A 68 -17.22 18.91 -24.57
C GLY A 68 -17.52 17.65 -25.40
N SER A 69 -17.89 17.79 -26.67
CA SER A 69 -18.15 16.67 -27.59
C SER A 69 -16.86 16.19 -28.26
N ASP A 70 -16.54 14.89 -28.16
CA ASP A 70 -15.44 14.26 -28.92
C ASP A 70 -15.91 13.99 -30.37
N VAL A 71 -15.18 14.53 -31.36
CA VAL A 71 -15.46 14.32 -32.80
C VAL A 71 -14.49 13.30 -33.37
N ALA A 72 -15.01 12.21 -33.95
CA ALA A 72 -14.21 11.19 -34.63
C ALA A 72 -14.16 11.45 -36.14
N TYR A 73 -12.95 11.52 -36.72
CA TYR A 73 -12.75 11.57 -38.17
C TYR A 73 -12.27 10.21 -38.69
N TYR A 74 -12.82 9.78 -39.83
CA TYR A 74 -12.36 8.60 -40.58
C TYR A 74 -11.50 9.02 -41.78
N SER A 75 -10.41 8.28 -42.05
CA SER A 75 -9.67 8.41 -43.31
C SER A 75 -9.39 7.04 -43.93
N ARG A 76 -9.63 6.90 -45.24
CA ARG A 76 -9.23 5.74 -46.04
C ARG A 76 -7.74 5.85 -46.37
N ARG A 77 -6.95 4.81 -46.10
CA ARG A 77 -5.64 4.61 -46.76
C ARG A 77 -5.64 3.28 -47.48
N THR A 78 -5.77 3.31 -48.81
CA THR A 78 -5.56 2.16 -49.67
C THR A 78 -4.08 2.08 -50.05
N TRP A 79 -3.42 0.95 -49.77
CA TRP A 79 -2.12 0.62 -50.35
C TRP A 79 -2.34 -0.29 -51.55
N ALA A 80 -2.06 0.19 -52.76
CA ALA A 80 -2.04 -0.63 -53.96
C ALA A 80 -0.60 -1.08 -54.26
N ARG A 81 -0.40 -2.38 -54.49
CA ARG A 81 0.83 -2.90 -55.13
C ARG A 81 0.87 -2.45 -56.60
N ARG A 82 2.09 -2.19 -57.10
CA ARG A 82 2.45 -1.63 -58.41
C ARG A 82 1.56 -2.06 -59.59
N GLY A 83 1.06 -1.06 -60.33
CA GLY A 83 0.72 -1.17 -61.75
C GLY A 83 -0.67 -0.66 -62.11
N GLY A 84 -0.77 0.53 -62.73
CA GLY A 84 -1.98 1.00 -63.41
C GLY A 84 -2.58 2.29 -62.85
N ALA A 85 -2.70 3.29 -63.73
CA ALA A 85 -3.22 4.65 -63.60
C ALA A 85 -4.10 4.99 -62.37
N ALA A 86 -3.69 6.04 -61.64
CA ALA A 86 -4.48 6.67 -60.58
C ALA A 86 -5.55 7.59 -61.18
N ALA A 87 -6.82 7.33 -60.88
CA ALA A 87 -7.89 8.32 -60.94
C ALA A 87 -8.20 8.78 -59.50
N LEU A 88 -7.83 10.02 -59.17
CA LEU A 88 -8.31 10.67 -57.94
C LEU A 88 -9.79 11.00 -58.13
N SER A 89 -10.66 10.23 -57.49
CA SER A 89 -12.03 10.68 -57.20
C SER A 89 -12.03 11.31 -55.81
N VAL A 90 -12.11 12.64 -55.75
CA VAL A 90 -12.40 13.36 -54.50
C VAL A 90 -13.91 13.32 -54.30
N GLY A 91 -14.40 12.25 -53.65
CA GLY A 91 -15.76 12.21 -53.14
C GLY A 91 -15.83 13.01 -51.84
N LEU A 92 -16.59 14.09 -51.82
CA LEU A 92 -17.00 14.78 -50.59
C LEU A 92 -17.88 13.81 -49.78
N ALA A 93 -17.29 13.12 -48.81
CA ALA A 93 -18.06 12.42 -47.80
C ALA A 93 -18.69 13.48 -46.89
N THR A 94 -20.01 13.60 -46.92
CA THR A 94 -20.76 14.34 -45.90
C THR A 94 -20.38 13.76 -44.54
N ALA A 95 -19.74 14.56 -43.69
CA ALA A 95 -19.40 14.16 -42.34
C ALA A 95 -20.71 14.00 -41.55
N ALA A 96 -21.20 12.78 -41.43
CA ALA A 96 -22.26 12.47 -40.48
C ALA A 96 -21.69 12.66 -39.07
N MET A 97 -22.24 13.61 -38.31
CA MET A 97 -21.89 13.79 -36.91
C MET A 97 -22.46 12.63 -36.11
N VAL A 98 -21.60 11.69 -35.72
CA VAL A 98 -21.95 10.65 -34.75
C VAL A 98 -21.84 11.27 -33.37
N THR A 99 -22.97 11.46 -32.70
CA THR A 99 -23.01 11.83 -31.28
C THR A 99 -22.72 10.59 -30.45
N VAL A 100 -21.59 10.58 -29.76
CA VAL A 100 -21.28 9.58 -28.74
C VAL A 100 -21.77 10.12 -27.40
N THR A 101 -22.92 9.62 -26.93
CA THR A 101 -23.40 9.94 -25.58
C THR A 101 -22.67 9.04 -24.59
N PRO A 102 -22.07 9.57 -23.50
CA PRO A 102 -21.58 8.74 -22.42
C PRO A 102 -22.77 7.99 -21.82
N VAL A 103 -22.77 6.67 -21.96
CA VAL A 103 -23.73 5.82 -21.25
C VAL A 103 -23.35 5.88 -19.78
N ALA A 104 -24.32 6.13 -18.90
CA ALA A 104 -24.14 5.91 -17.47
C ALA A 104 -23.73 4.44 -17.29
N ASN A 105 -22.51 4.22 -16.78
CA ASN A 105 -21.81 2.95 -16.49
C ASN A 105 -22.57 1.69 -16.94
N ALA A 106 -22.19 1.15 -18.11
CA ALA A 106 -22.65 -0.17 -18.49
C ALA A 106 -22.03 -1.19 -17.51
N GLU A 107 -22.86 -1.75 -16.63
CA GLU A 107 -22.48 -2.78 -15.68
C GLU A 107 -21.77 -3.94 -16.41
N ILE A 108 -20.53 -4.23 -16.04
CA ILE A 108 -19.78 -5.35 -16.58
C ILE A 108 -20.19 -6.58 -15.78
N VAL A 109 -20.91 -7.51 -16.41
CA VAL A 109 -21.33 -8.77 -15.79
C VAL A 109 -20.56 -9.92 -16.44
N ILE A 110 -19.90 -10.75 -15.63
CA ILE A 110 -19.18 -11.95 -16.07
C ILE A 110 -19.69 -13.14 -15.25
N GLY A 111 -20.27 -14.14 -15.92
CA GLY A 111 -21.04 -15.16 -15.22
C GLY A 111 -22.24 -14.52 -14.50
N ASP A 112 -22.39 -14.83 -13.22
CA ASP A 112 -23.37 -14.21 -12.31
C ASP A 112 -22.75 -13.08 -11.47
N CYS A 113 -21.52 -12.64 -11.81
CA CYS A 113 -20.80 -11.62 -11.07
C CYS A 113 -20.89 -10.25 -11.73
N THR A 114 -21.45 -9.28 -11.00
CA THR A 114 -21.41 -7.87 -11.37
C THR A 114 -20.10 -7.25 -10.91
N ILE A 115 -19.34 -6.70 -11.86
CA ILE A 115 -18.08 -6.02 -11.60
C ILE A 115 -18.35 -4.54 -11.34
N VAL A 116 -17.86 -4.06 -10.20
CA VAL A 116 -17.93 -2.65 -9.82
C VAL A 116 -16.78 -1.88 -10.48
N ASP A 117 -17.13 -0.85 -11.24
CA ASP A 117 -16.15 0.08 -11.80
C ASP A 117 -15.54 0.94 -10.69
N ASN A 118 -14.21 1.06 -10.69
CA ASN A 118 -13.43 1.85 -9.74
C ASN A 118 -13.76 1.51 -8.26
N PRO A 119 -13.49 0.27 -7.84
CA PRO A 119 -13.86 -0.23 -6.52
C PRO A 119 -13.10 0.48 -5.40
N ASN A 120 -13.74 0.53 -4.24
CA ASN A 120 -13.16 1.01 -2.98
C ASN A 120 -13.67 0.13 -1.82
N PRO A 121 -13.14 0.28 -0.59
CA PRO A 121 -13.54 -0.57 0.53
C PRO A 121 -15.06 -0.59 0.83
N GLU A 122 -15.80 0.48 0.53
CA GLU A 122 -17.25 0.58 0.77
C GLU A 122 -18.09 0.11 -0.42
N ASN A 123 -17.54 0.13 -1.64
CA ASN A 123 -18.24 -0.26 -2.86
C ASN A 123 -17.30 -1.06 -3.78
N HIS A 124 -17.45 -2.37 -3.76
CA HIS A 124 -16.61 -3.33 -4.46
C HIS A 124 -17.44 -4.51 -4.99
N THR A 125 -16.82 -5.30 -5.86
CA THR A 125 -17.42 -6.52 -6.42
C THR A 125 -17.61 -7.58 -5.34
N VAL A 126 -18.81 -8.15 -5.19
CA VAL A 126 -19.11 -9.20 -4.20
C VAL A 126 -19.70 -10.40 -4.92
N CYS A 127 -18.88 -11.43 -5.12
CA CYS A 127 -19.21 -12.63 -5.88
C CYS A 127 -18.56 -13.88 -5.26
N PRO A 128 -18.83 -14.19 -3.98
CA PRO A 128 -18.27 -15.39 -3.35
C PRO A 128 -18.79 -16.66 -4.04
N GLY A 129 -17.93 -17.66 -4.21
CA GLY A 129 -18.26 -18.95 -4.80
C GLY A 129 -18.59 -18.91 -6.28
N VAL A 130 -18.35 -17.80 -6.97
CA VAL A 130 -18.68 -17.67 -8.40
C VAL A 130 -17.82 -18.61 -9.25
N ASP A 131 -18.44 -19.26 -10.23
CA ASP A 131 -17.73 -19.99 -11.27
C ASP A 131 -17.34 -19.05 -12.42
N LEU A 132 -16.05 -18.80 -12.53
CA LEU A 132 -15.40 -18.01 -13.59
C LEU A 132 -14.35 -18.86 -14.33
N THR A 133 -14.51 -20.18 -14.34
CA THR A 133 -13.60 -21.12 -14.99
C THR A 133 -13.29 -20.72 -16.44
N GLY A 134 -12.01 -20.62 -16.79
CA GLY A 134 -11.53 -20.29 -18.12
C GLY A 134 -11.87 -18.88 -18.61
N SER A 135 -12.36 -17.99 -17.73
CA SER A 135 -12.78 -16.64 -18.11
C SER A 135 -11.58 -15.74 -18.47
N ASP A 136 -11.79 -14.83 -19.43
CA ASP A 136 -10.84 -13.75 -19.74
C ASP A 136 -11.16 -12.54 -18.85
N LEU A 137 -10.42 -12.42 -17.75
CA LEU A 137 -10.58 -11.38 -16.73
C LEU A 137 -9.45 -10.35 -16.78
N LYS A 138 -8.70 -10.35 -17.88
CA LYS A 138 -7.46 -9.61 -18.04
C LYS A 138 -7.65 -8.11 -17.83
N GLY A 139 -6.87 -7.56 -16.91
CA GLY A 139 -6.80 -6.11 -16.69
C GLY A 139 -8.00 -5.55 -15.92
N LEU A 140 -8.89 -6.39 -15.42
CA LEU A 140 -10.03 -5.96 -14.61
C LEU A 140 -9.56 -5.50 -13.22
N ASP A 141 -10.39 -4.70 -12.58
CA ASP A 141 -10.14 -4.18 -11.24
C ASP A 141 -11.09 -4.87 -10.24
N PHE A 142 -10.56 -5.86 -9.53
CA PHE A 142 -11.20 -6.56 -8.43
C PHE A 142 -10.62 -6.12 -7.08
N SER A 143 -10.09 -4.89 -6.98
CA SER A 143 -9.61 -4.39 -5.69
C SER A 143 -10.74 -4.42 -4.66
N TYR A 144 -10.45 -4.91 -3.46
CA TYR A 144 -11.38 -5.13 -2.34
C TYR A 144 -12.51 -6.12 -2.63
N ALA A 145 -12.49 -6.81 -3.77
CA ALA A 145 -13.56 -7.72 -4.13
C ALA A 145 -13.66 -8.91 -3.17
N ASP A 146 -14.87 -9.37 -2.91
CA ASP A 146 -15.10 -10.66 -2.27
C ASP A 146 -15.28 -11.73 -3.35
N LEU A 147 -14.24 -12.53 -3.52
CA LEU A 147 -14.16 -13.68 -4.41
C LEU A 147 -13.82 -14.96 -3.62
N SER A 148 -14.18 -14.99 -2.33
CA SER A 148 -13.96 -16.15 -1.47
C SER A 148 -14.62 -17.41 -2.06
N GLY A 149 -13.89 -18.51 -2.12
CA GLY A 149 -14.33 -19.77 -2.69
C GLY A 149 -14.64 -19.74 -4.20
N ALA A 150 -14.30 -18.67 -4.92
CA ALA A 150 -14.56 -18.58 -6.36
C ALA A 150 -13.73 -19.62 -7.14
N THR A 151 -14.33 -20.20 -8.18
CA THR A 151 -13.63 -21.08 -9.12
C THR A 151 -13.09 -20.25 -10.29
N LEU A 152 -11.77 -20.10 -10.32
CA LEU A 152 -10.98 -19.34 -11.29
C LEU A 152 -10.00 -20.27 -12.04
N GLU A 153 -10.27 -21.57 -12.07
CA GLU A 153 -9.46 -22.56 -12.78
C GLU A 153 -9.31 -22.14 -14.25
N ASP A 154 -8.09 -22.23 -14.79
CA ASP A 154 -7.75 -21.85 -16.18
C ASP A 154 -8.05 -20.37 -16.57
N ALA A 155 -8.43 -19.49 -15.63
CA ALA A 155 -8.75 -18.10 -15.94
C ALA A 155 -7.52 -17.28 -16.38
N ASP A 156 -7.69 -16.34 -17.33
CA ASP A 156 -6.68 -15.32 -17.63
C ASP A 156 -6.87 -14.11 -16.73
N LEU A 157 -6.13 -14.09 -15.63
CA LEU A 157 -6.07 -13.02 -14.63
C LEU A 157 -4.91 -12.05 -14.87
N SER A 158 -4.28 -12.07 -16.06
CA SER A 158 -3.11 -11.23 -16.32
C SER A 158 -3.46 -9.74 -16.16
N ARG A 159 -2.60 -8.97 -15.49
CA ARG A 159 -2.75 -7.51 -15.24
C ARG A 159 -3.99 -7.12 -14.45
N THR A 160 -4.65 -8.08 -13.83
CA THR A 160 -5.81 -7.84 -12.96
C THR A 160 -5.34 -7.27 -11.63
N LYS A 161 -6.15 -6.39 -11.04
CA LYS A 161 -5.91 -5.90 -9.68
C LYS A 161 -6.79 -6.63 -8.69
N PHE A 162 -6.19 -7.11 -7.63
CA PHE A 162 -6.80 -7.79 -6.49
C PHE A 162 -6.39 -7.10 -5.19
N ILE A 163 -6.11 -5.79 -5.22
CA ILE A 163 -5.59 -5.06 -4.05
C ILE A 163 -6.59 -5.17 -2.90
N GLY A 164 -6.19 -5.78 -1.79
CA GLY A 164 -7.06 -6.01 -0.63
C GLY A 164 -8.25 -6.95 -0.88
N ALA A 165 -8.25 -7.73 -1.99
CA ALA A 165 -9.35 -8.64 -2.31
C ALA A 165 -9.35 -9.87 -1.38
N ASN A 166 -10.54 -10.37 -1.09
CA ASN A 166 -10.73 -11.65 -0.42
C ASN A 166 -10.80 -12.78 -1.47
N LEU A 167 -9.77 -13.61 -1.51
CA LEU A 167 -9.62 -14.80 -2.35
C LEU A 167 -9.46 -16.07 -1.49
N THR A 168 -9.95 -16.03 -0.25
CA THR A 168 -9.88 -17.19 0.67
C THR A 168 -10.54 -18.40 0.05
N ASP A 169 -9.88 -19.56 0.15
CA ASP A 169 -10.31 -20.83 -0.43
C ASP A 169 -10.64 -20.80 -1.95
N ALA A 170 -10.19 -19.77 -2.70
CA ALA A 170 -10.42 -19.69 -4.13
C ALA A 170 -9.65 -20.79 -4.89
N GLU A 171 -10.27 -21.34 -5.94
CA GLU A 171 -9.68 -22.38 -6.80
C GLU A 171 -9.09 -21.73 -8.05
N MET A 172 -7.79 -21.47 -8.07
CA MET A 172 -7.06 -20.77 -9.13
C MET A 172 -6.04 -21.69 -9.83
N ASP A 173 -6.31 -23.00 -9.83
CA ASP A 173 -5.45 -23.99 -10.48
C ASP A 173 -5.30 -23.64 -11.97
N PHE A 174 -4.07 -23.79 -12.51
CA PHE A 174 -3.71 -23.44 -13.89
C PHE A 174 -3.94 -21.98 -14.34
N ALA A 175 -4.41 -21.10 -13.45
CA ALA A 175 -4.71 -19.69 -13.77
C ALA A 175 -3.44 -18.92 -14.19
N ARG A 176 -3.64 -17.85 -14.98
CA ARG A 176 -2.56 -16.97 -15.45
C ARG A 176 -2.60 -15.62 -14.75
N LEU A 177 -1.66 -15.37 -13.86
CA LEU A 177 -1.53 -14.16 -13.06
C LEU A 177 -0.33 -13.31 -13.50
N LEU A 178 -0.16 -13.11 -14.81
CA LEU A 178 0.98 -12.33 -15.31
C LEU A 178 0.82 -10.84 -15.02
N SER A 179 1.77 -10.23 -14.32
CA SER A 179 1.76 -8.82 -13.95
C SER A 179 0.49 -8.38 -13.20
N SER A 180 -0.13 -9.27 -12.42
CA SER A 180 -1.28 -8.94 -11.57
C SER A 180 -0.84 -8.27 -10.26
N ASP A 181 -1.73 -7.48 -9.68
CA ASP A 181 -1.47 -6.82 -8.39
C ASP A 181 -2.29 -7.49 -7.28
N LEU A 182 -1.64 -8.27 -6.41
CA LEU A 182 -2.25 -8.98 -5.29
C LEU A 182 -1.90 -8.31 -3.94
N ALA A 183 -1.52 -7.03 -3.95
CA ALA A 183 -1.12 -6.34 -2.73
C ALA A 183 -2.23 -6.38 -1.66
N GLY A 184 -1.92 -6.89 -0.47
CA GLY A 184 -2.88 -7.00 0.62
C GLY A 184 -4.02 -8.02 0.40
N ALA A 185 -3.99 -8.80 -0.67
CA ALA A 185 -5.02 -9.81 -0.93
C ALA A 185 -4.94 -10.96 0.09
N ASP A 186 -6.10 -11.50 0.48
CA ASP A 186 -6.18 -12.69 1.33
C ASP A 186 -6.42 -13.93 0.48
N LEU A 187 -5.38 -14.75 0.31
CA LEU A 187 -5.39 -16.04 -0.37
C LEU A 187 -5.29 -17.22 0.63
N THR A 188 -5.73 -17.04 1.88
CA THR A 188 -5.71 -18.13 2.87
C THR A 188 -6.43 -19.37 2.33
N GLY A 189 -5.77 -20.53 2.38
CA GLY A 189 -6.33 -21.79 1.90
C GLY A 189 -6.52 -21.92 0.38
N ALA A 190 -6.22 -20.88 -0.41
CA ALA A 190 -6.44 -20.89 -1.84
C ALA A 190 -5.60 -21.95 -2.56
N SER A 191 -6.13 -22.47 -3.66
CA SER A 191 -5.46 -23.43 -4.53
C SER A 191 -4.90 -22.72 -5.75
N LEU A 192 -3.57 -22.73 -5.94
CA LEU A 192 -2.86 -22.15 -7.08
C LEU A 192 -1.97 -23.20 -7.76
N LYS A 193 -2.40 -24.47 -7.78
CA LYS A 193 -1.59 -25.55 -8.35
C LYS A 193 -1.35 -25.29 -9.83
N PHE A 194 -0.11 -25.47 -10.29
CA PHE A 194 0.29 -25.22 -11.68
C PHE A 194 0.02 -23.78 -12.20
N ALA A 195 -0.35 -22.84 -11.33
CA ALA A 195 -0.62 -21.47 -11.73
C ALA A 195 0.63 -20.80 -12.30
N ARG A 196 0.45 -19.92 -13.27
CA ARG A 196 1.53 -19.15 -13.89
C ARG A 196 1.51 -17.73 -13.37
N ILE A 197 2.42 -17.44 -12.44
CA ILE A 197 2.46 -16.21 -11.68
C ILE A 197 3.84 -15.57 -11.92
N PHE A 198 3.86 -14.53 -12.74
CA PHE A 198 5.12 -13.89 -13.13
C PHE A 198 4.93 -12.40 -13.07
N ASP A 199 5.90 -11.69 -12.49
CA ASP A 199 5.88 -10.23 -12.35
C ASP A 199 4.65 -9.73 -11.56
N ALA A 200 4.07 -10.59 -10.72
CA ALA A 200 2.96 -10.24 -9.83
C ALA A 200 3.49 -9.61 -8.53
N ASN A 201 2.67 -8.74 -7.96
CA ASN A 201 2.94 -8.06 -6.69
C ASN A 201 2.23 -8.80 -5.54
N PHE A 202 3.00 -9.33 -4.59
CA PHE A 202 2.48 -10.01 -3.39
C PHE A 202 2.66 -9.19 -2.10
N ASN A 203 2.96 -7.90 -2.19
CA ASN A 203 3.17 -7.05 -1.02
C ASN A 203 2.02 -7.17 -0.02
N ASN A 204 2.31 -7.59 1.21
CA ASN A 204 1.33 -7.78 2.28
C ASN A 204 0.21 -8.79 1.97
N ALA A 205 0.36 -9.63 0.95
CA ALA A 205 -0.60 -10.69 0.66
C ALA A 205 -0.51 -11.79 1.71
N ASN A 206 -1.66 -12.38 2.06
CA ASN A 206 -1.73 -13.51 2.98
C ASN A 206 -1.95 -14.81 2.19
N LEU A 207 -0.96 -15.69 2.13
CA LEU A 207 -1.03 -17.00 1.49
C LEU A 207 -0.99 -18.15 2.52
N THR A 208 -1.46 -17.89 3.75
CA THR A 208 -1.42 -18.89 4.82
C THR A 208 -2.14 -20.17 4.39
N GLY A 209 -1.44 -21.32 4.46
CA GLY A 209 -2.00 -22.62 4.07
C GLY A 209 -2.34 -22.78 2.58
N ALA A 210 -1.98 -21.82 1.72
CA ALA A 210 -2.26 -21.90 0.29
C ALA A 210 -1.48 -23.06 -0.38
N ASN A 211 -2.07 -23.66 -1.41
CA ASN A 211 -1.46 -24.74 -2.16
C ASN A 211 -0.91 -24.25 -3.50
N LEU A 212 0.40 -24.04 -3.57
CA LEU A 212 1.15 -23.60 -4.75
C LEU A 212 2.00 -24.74 -5.36
N THR A 213 1.60 -26.00 -5.18
CA THR A 213 2.33 -27.15 -5.73
C THR A 213 2.47 -27.00 -7.25
N TYR A 214 3.70 -27.17 -7.78
CA TYR A 214 4.03 -26.98 -9.20
C TYR A 214 3.76 -25.57 -9.77
N ALA A 215 3.51 -24.56 -8.93
CA ALA A 215 3.29 -23.20 -9.40
C ALA A 215 4.59 -22.58 -9.95
N TYR A 216 4.45 -21.71 -10.95
CA TYR A 216 5.56 -20.95 -11.51
C TYR A 216 5.50 -19.54 -10.93
N LEU A 217 6.37 -19.24 -9.96
CA LEU A 217 6.43 -17.99 -9.17
C LEU A 217 7.69 -17.15 -9.48
N ARG A 218 8.36 -17.42 -10.59
CA ARG A 218 9.61 -16.76 -10.97
C ARG A 218 9.45 -15.24 -11.14
N LYS A 219 10.38 -14.47 -10.56
CA LYS A 219 10.47 -12.99 -10.67
C LYS A 219 9.23 -12.23 -10.16
N ASN A 220 8.53 -12.76 -9.17
CA ASN A 220 7.52 -11.96 -8.46
C ASN A 220 8.19 -11.05 -7.44
N ILE A 221 7.55 -9.89 -7.19
CA ILE A 221 8.09 -8.80 -6.39
C ILE A 221 7.42 -8.80 -5.01
N ILE A 222 8.26 -8.75 -3.99
CA ILE A 222 7.89 -8.38 -2.62
C ILE A 222 8.85 -7.26 -2.23
N ASN A 223 8.36 -6.04 -2.15
CA ASN A 223 9.15 -4.89 -1.75
C ASN A 223 9.58 -5.06 -0.29
N GLY A 224 10.84 -4.70 0.05
CA GLY A 224 11.45 -5.01 1.35
C GLY A 224 10.79 -4.43 2.62
N GLU A 225 9.76 -3.59 2.51
CA GLU A 225 8.94 -3.12 3.64
C GLU A 225 7.63 -3.92 3.81
N ALA A 226 7.21 -4.65 2.78
CA ALA A 226 5.99 -5.42 2.74
C ALA A 226 6.28 -6.89 3.03
N ARG A 227 5.49 -7.52 3.90
CA ARG A 227 5.68 -8.93 4.28
C ARG A 227 4.57 -9.78 3.70
N ALA A 228 4.86 -10.52 2.63
CA ALA A 228 3.96 -11.58 2.21
C ALA A 228 4.03 -12.73 3.23
N ASN A 229 2.88 -13.30 3.58
CA ASN A 229 2.80 -14.39 4.54
C ASN A 229 2.58 -15.73 3.82
N PHE A 230 3.58 -16.61 3.83
CA PHE A 230 3.51 -17.96 3.29
C PHE A 230 3.48 -19.02 4.40
N THR A 231 3.01 -18.66 5.59
CA THR A 231 2.95 -19.59 6.73
C THR A 231 2.12 -20.83 6.37
N ASP A 232 2.67 -22.01 6.64
CA ASP A 232 2.07 -23.32 6.33
C ASP A 232 1.69 -23.55 4.85
N ALA A 233 2.15 -22.70 3.92
CA ALA A 233 1.90 -22.87 2.49
C ALA A 233 2.67 -24.09 1.92
N ASN A 234 2.08 -24.72 0.89
CA ASN A 234 2.70 -25.83 0.19
C ASN A 234 3.25 -25.40 -1.18
N LEU A 235 4.56 -25.33 -1.31
CA LEU A 235 5.30 -24.98 -2.53
C LEU A 235 6.08 -26.17 -3.10
N THR A 236 5.60 -27.39 -2.85
CA THR A 236 6.25 -28.59 -3.37
C THR A 236 6.41 -28.50 -4.89
N ASP A 237 7.63 -28.75 -5.38
CA ASP A 237 8.00 -28.67 -6.80
C ASP A 237 7.68 -27.32 -7.50
N ALA A 238 7.51 -26.23 -6.75
CA ALA A 238 7.28 -24.90 -7.32
C ALA A 238 8.58 -24.26 -7.85
N ASP A 239 8.49 -23.41 -8.88
CA ASP A 239 9.60 -22.60 -9.38
C ASP A 239 9.55 -21.21 -8.73
N LEU A 240 10.41 -21.00 -7.72
CA LEU A 240 10.62 -19.74 -7.01
C LEU A 240 11.88 -19.01 -7.50
N SER A 241 12.46 -19.42 -8.62
CA SER A 241 13.73 -18.88 -9.07
C SER A 241 13.64 -17.37 -9.29
N ASN A 242 14.64 -16.61 -8.84
CA ASN A 242 14.69 -15.14 -8.94
C ASN A 242 13.49 -14.43 -8.28
N MET A 243 12.77 -15.07 -7.36
CA MET A 243 11.70 -14.42 -6.59
C MET A 243 12.32 -13.55 -5.50
N GLU A 244 11.74 -12.38 -5.27
CA GLU A 244 12.07 -11.54 -4.12
C GLU A 244 11.24 -12.02 -2.94
N LEU A 245 11.85 -12.73 -1.99
CA LEU A 245 11.21 -13.22 -0.75
C LEU A 245 11.69 -12.42 0.47
N ALA A 246 12.33 -11.26 0.26
CA ALA A 246 12.92 -10.50 1.34
C ALA A 246 11.86 -10.11 2.39
N GLY A 247 12.10 -10.44 3.66
CA GLY A 247 11.17 -10.17 4.76
C GLY A 247 9.92 -11.06 4.82
N ALA A 248 9.73 -12.00 3.88
CA ALA A 248 8.55 -12.87 3.86
C ALA A 248 8.50 -13.82 5.06
N GLU A 249 7.30 -14.11 5.54
CA GLU A 249 7.06 -15.07 6.62
C GLU A 249 6.94 -16.48 6.04
N LEU A 250 7.87 -17.37 6.38
CA LEU A 250 8.01 -18.71 5.79
C LEU A 250 7.82 -19.84 6.83
N SER A 251 7.22 -19.56 7.98
CA SER A 251 7.04 -20.56 9.05
C SER A 251 6.20 -21.75 8.58
N GLY A 252 6.64 -22.98 8.85
CA GLY A 252 5.87 -24.19 8.49
C GLY A 252 5.77 -24.50 6.99
N ILE A 253 6.39 -23.69 6.12
CA ILE A 253 6.32 -23.85 4.67
C ILE A 253 6.91 -25.19 4.20
N ASN A 254 6.34 -25.77 3.14
CA ASN A 254 6.90 -26.95 2.48
C ASN A 254 7.55 -26.57 1.14
N LEU A 255 8.88 -26.69 1.05
CA LEU A 255 9.71 -26.39 -0.12
C LEU A 255 10.31 -27.64 -0.76
N THR A 256 9.74 -28.83 -0.49
CA THR A 256 10.23 -30.09 -1.07
C THR A 256 10.25 -30.01 -2.59
N GLY A 257 11.44 -30.16 -3.20
CA GLY A 257 11.58 -30.08 -4.65
C GLY A 257 11.38 -28.70 -5.26
N ALA A 258 11.16 -27.64 -4.47
CA ALA A 258 11.04 -26.29 -4.99
C ALA A 258 12.38 -25.78 -5.54
N ASP A 259 12.37 -25.11 -6.69
CA ASP A 259 13.56 -24.45 -7.23
C ASP A 259 13.67 -23.03 -6.66
N LEU A 260 14.71 -22.78 -5.85
CA LEU A 260 14.99 -21.48 -5.25
C LEU A 260 16.09 -20.70 -5.98
N ASP A 261 16.53 -21.13 -7.18
CA ASP A 261 17.68 -20.55 -7.87
C ASP A 261 17.63 -19.00 -7.94
N HIS A 262 18.61 -18.34 -7.33
CA HIS A 262 18.70 -16.87 -7.21
C HIS A 262 17.51 -16.19 -6.49
N ALA A 263 16.73 -16.89 -5.67
CA ALA A 263 15.72 -16.26 -4.81
C ALA A 263 16.39 -15.44 -3.70
N ASP A 264 15.89 -14.22 -3.46
CA ASP A 264 16.35 -13.38 -2.35
C ASP A 264 15.61 -13.75 -1.07
N LEU A 265 16.34 -14.32 -0.12
CA LEU A 265 15.83 -14.84 1.15
C LEU A 265 16.13 -13.92 2.34
N THR A 266 16.62 -12.70 2.10
CA THR A 266 17.11 -11.78 3.15
C THR A 266 15.99 -11.34 4.10
N GLY A 267 16.23 -11.32 5.41
CA GLY A 267 15.21 -10.92 6.39
C GLY A 267 14.04 -11.91 6.56
N THR A 268 14.11 -13.09 5.95
CA THR A 268 13.19 -14.20 6.23
C THR A 268 13.61 -14.92 7.53
N VAL A 269 12.81 -15.88 7.98
CA VAL A 269 13.20 -16.76 9.11
C VAL A 269 14.47 -17.58 8.82
N LEU A 270 14.89 -17.70 7.55
CA LEU A 270 16.07 -18.46 7.13
C LEU A 270 17.38 -17.66 7.17
N ILE A 271 17.31 -16.36 6.88
CA ILE A 271 18.49 -15.50 6.76
C ILE A 271 18.15 -14.17 7.42
N PRO A 272 18.94 -13.70 8.40
CA PRO A 272 18.63 -12.49 9.15
C PRO A 272 18.64 -11.25 8.25
N SER A 273 18.04 -10.17 8.74
CA SER A 273 18.18 -8.85 8.16
C SER A 273 19.55 -8.24 8.50
N ASP A 274 19.86 -7.14 7.82
CA ASP A 274 21.01 -6.30 8.14
C ASP A 274 21.02 -5.91 9.63
N THR A 275 22.21 -5.95 10.23
CA THR A 275 22.40 -5.68 11.65
C THR A 275 23.54 -4.71 11.88
N THR A 276 23.38 -3.84 12.87
CA THR A 276 24.41 -2.89 13.28
C THR A 276 24.75 -3.11 14.75
N VAL A 277 26.02 -3.30 15.05
CA VAL A 277 26.52 -3.59 16.40
C VAL A 277 27.61 -2.63 16.80
N ALA A 278 27.70 -2.38 18.10
CA ALA A 278 28.80 -1.62 18.66
C ALA A 278 30.08 -2.45 18.67
N VAL A 279 31.19 -1.78 18.36
CA VAL A 279 32.52 -2.37 18.49
C VAL A 279 32.85 -2.70 19.95
N GLY A 280 33.41 -3.88 20.20
CA GLY A 280 33.92 -4.26 21.52
C GLY A 280 35.32 -3.70 21.79
N GLU A 281 35.82 -3.92 23.00
CA GLU A 281 37.13 -3.43 23.47
C GLU A 281 38.32 -3.87 22.59
N SER A 282 38.18 -4.99 21.88
CA SER A 282 39.21 -5.54 20.98
C SER A 282 39.28 -4.86 19.62
N GLY A 283 38.37 -3.92 19.31
CA GLY A 283 38.24 -3.31 17.97
C GLY A 283 37.39 -4.12 16.99
N ASN A 284 36.86 -5.27 17.43
CA ASN A 284 35.91 -6.09 16.70
C ASN A 284 34.63 -6.31 17.52
N ALA A 285 33.56 -6.75 16.87
CA ALA A 285 32.32 -7.17 17.53
C ALA A 285 32.03 -8.65 17.22
N THR A 286 31.64 -9.42 18.23
CA THR A 286 31.14 -10.79 18.01
C THR A 286 29.65 -10.70 17.74
N VAL A 287 29.20 -11.24 16.61
CA VAL A 287 27.79 -11.14 16.20
C VAL A 287 27.19 -12.54 16.09
N THR A 288 26.09 -12.75 16.81
CA THR A 288 25.32 -13.98 16.82
C THR A 288 23.94 -13.73 16.23
N TRP A 289 23.50 -14.62 15.36
CA TRP A 289 22.12 -14.71 14.89
C TRP A 289 21.55 -16.10 15.16
N PRO A 290 20.22 -16.23 15.35
CA PRO A 290 19.59 -17.50 15.68
C PRO A 290 19.82 -18.54 14.58
N THR A 291 19.83 -19.81 14.98
CA THR A 291 19.82 -20.91 14.03
C THR A 291 18.47 -20.92 13.32
N PRO A 292 18.43 -20.88 11.97
CA PRO A 292 17.20 -20.97 11.23
C PRO A 292 16.40 -22.23 11.61
N PRO A 293 15.06 -22.13 11.73
CA PRO A 293 14.23 -23.31 11.89
C PRO A 293 14.35 -24.21 10.66
N SER A 294 14.20 -25.52 10.87
CA SER A 294 14.18 -26.47 9.75
C SER A 294 12.85 -26.35 9.00
N LEU A 295 12.92 -25.96 7.73
CA LEU A 295 11.77 -26.00 6.81
C LEU A 295 11.76 -27.31 6.03
N THR A 296 10.57 -27.83 5.74
CA THR A 296 10.43 -29.12 5.05
C THR A 296 11.04 -29.05 3.66
N GLY A 297 11.93 -30.00 3.33
CA GLY A 297 12.55 -30.10 2.01
C GLY A 297 13.77 -29.21 1.78
N THR A 298 14.29 -28.54 2.83
CA THR A 298 15.44 -27.64 2.75
C THR A 298 16.67 -28.18 3.49
N THR A 299 17.86 -27.78 3.03
CA THR A 299 19.12 -27.92 3.76
C THR A 299 19.82 -26.57 3.81
N PHE A 300 20.12 -26.09 5.02
CA PHE A 300 20.86 -24.85 5.23
C PHE A 300 22.37 -25.13 5.18
N GLU A 301 23.08 -24.64 4.17
CA GLU A 301 24.50 -24.94 3.92
C GLU A 301 25.47 -24.05 4.72
N ASN A 302 24.99 -23.47 5.83
CA ASN A 302 25.65 -22.42 6.60
C ASN A 302 25.98 -21.16 5.76
N CYS A 303 26.26 -20.06 6.45
CA CYS A 303 26.74 -18.83 5.81
C CYS A 303 28.27 -18.87 5.64
N ASP A 304 28.80 -18.07 4.72
CA ASP A 304 30.25 -17.88 4.52
C ASP A 304 30.99 -17.39 5.78
N ARG A 305 30.25 -16.78 6.71
CA ARG A 305 30.64 -16.51 8.09
C ARG A 305 29.68 -17.20 9.05
N ALA A 306 30.19 -17.97 10.01
CA ALA A 306 29.33 -18.62 11.00
C ALA A 306 28.75 -17.61 12.01
N SER A 307 27.55 -17.89 12.54
CA SER A 307 27.01 -17.18 13.71
C SER A 307 27.99 -17.28 14.88
N GLY A 308 28.23 -16.17 15.58
CA GLY A 308 29.24 -16.06 16.64
C GLY A 308 30.65 -15.73 16.15
N SER A 309 30.82 -15.43 14.87
CA SER A 309 32.10 -14.93 14.34
C SER A 309 32.40 -13.50 14.80
N SER A 310 33.69 -13.15 14.83
CA SER A 310 34.17 -11.79 15.10
C SER A 310 34.24 -10.97 13.80
N PHE A 311 33.66 -9.77 13.81
CA PHE A 311 33.58 -8.84 12.68
C PHE A 311 34.39 -7.58 12.98
N PRO A 312 35.20 -7.09 12.02
CA PRO A 312 35.95 -5.85 12.16
C PRO A 312 35.05 -4.63 12.00
N MET A 313 35.54 -3.47 12.44
CA MET A 313 34.94 -2.15 12.15
C MET A 313 34.64 -1.96 10.66
N GLY A 314 33.48 -1.36 10.37
CA GLY A 314 32.96 -1.17 9.03
C GLY A 314 31.84 -2.14 8.68
N THR A 315 31.50 -2.23 7.39
CA THR A 315 30.40 -3.06 6.90
C THR A 315 30.97 -4.31 6.24
N THR A 316 30.50 -5.47 6.69
CA THR A 316 30.82 -6.79 6.11
C THR A 316 29.55 -7.43 5.57
N THR A 317 29.55 -7.85 4.31
CA THR A 317 28.46 -8.66 3.73
C THR A 317 28.67 -10.13 4.07
N VAL A 318 27.63 -10.77 4.59
CA VAL A 318 27.55 -12.21 4.86
C VAL A 318 26.60 -12.82 3.83
N ARG A 319 27.01 -13.95 3.23
CA ARG A 319 26.24 -14.68 2.22
C ARG A 319 25.85 -16.05 2.77
N CYS A 320 24.56 -16.38 2.70
CA CYS A 320 24.05 -17.69 3.11
C CYS A 320 23.32 -18.36 1.95
N THR A 321 23.44 -19.68 1.87
CA THR A 321 22.80 -20.50 0.83
C THR A 321 21.83 -21.48 1.47
N VAL A 322 20.64 -21.59 0.88
CA VAL A 322 19.62 -22.57 1.25
C VAL A 322 19.35 -23.46 0.05
N SER A 323 19.50 -24.77 0.22
CA SER A 323 19.35 -25.72 -0.88
C SER A 323 18.08 -26.56 -0.71
N THR A 324 17.53 -26.99 -1.83
CA THR A 324 16.51 -28.05 -1.92
C THR A 324 17.05 -29.17 -2.83
N SER A 325 16.25 -30.21 -3.07
CA SER A 325 16.59 -31.22 -4.06
C SER A 325 16.59 -30.72 -5.51
N ALA A 326 16.00 -29.55 -5.79
CA ALA A 326 15.82 -29.03 -7.14
C ALA A 326 16.65 -27.77 -7.46
N GLY A 327 17.04 -26.99 -6.45
CA GLY A 327 17.79 -25.75 -6.64
C GLY A 327 18.35 -25.14 -5.35
N GLN A 328 18.94 -23.95 -5.43
CA GLN A 328 19.53 -23.25 -4.28
C GLN A 328 19.17 -21.77 -4.28
N GLY A 329 18.63 -21.27 -3.16
CA GLY A 329 18.42 -19.85 -2.91
C GLY A 329 19.58 -19.22 -2.17
N VAL A 330 19.75 -17.92 -2.35
CA VAL A 330 20.86 -17.17 -1.74
C VAL A 330 20.31 -15.87 -1.18
N GLY A 331 20.48 -15.65 0.12
CA GLY A 331 20.30 -14.34 0.74
C GLY A 331 21.62 -13.77 1.24
N THR A 332 21.68 -12.44 1.29
CA THR A 332 22.86 -11.72 1.80
C THR A 332 22.39 -10.66 2.77
N PHE A 333 23.05 -10.56 3.92
CA PHE A 333 22.82 -9.49 4.88
C PHE A 333 24.13 -8.79 5.23
N THR A 334 24.04 -7.57 5.74
CA THR A 334 25.20 -6.79 6.16
C THR A 334 25.32 -6.76 7.67
N VAL A 335 26.55 -6.90 8.16
CA VAL A 335 26.94 -6.65 9.54
C VAL A 335 27.75 -5.37 9.56
N THR A 336 27.21 -4.32 10.18
CA THR A 336 27.91 -3.05 10.35
C THR A 336 28.40 -2.92 11.79
N VAL A 337 29.72 -2.90 11.96
CA VAL A 337 30.36 -2.64 13.25
C VAL A 337 30.80 -1.18 13.29
N ARG A 338 30.28 -0.41 14.25
CA ARG A 338 30.63 1.02 14.40
C ARG A 338 30.87 1.41 15.85
N HIS A 339 31.49 2.57 16.04
CA HIS A 339 31.69 3.13 17.38
C HIS A 339 30.35 3.53 18.03
N PRO A 340 30.20 3.29 19.34
CA PRO A 340 29.12 3.86 20.12
C PRO A 340 29.11 5.39 20.02
N SER A 341 27.93 5.99 20.02
CA SER A 341 27.74 7.43 20.21
C SER A 341 26.95 7.66 21.49
N PHE A 342 27.35 8.69 22.24
CA PHE A 342 26.69 9.11 23.48
C PHE A 342 25.17 9.25 23.27
N PRO A 343 24.38 8.83 24.26
CA PRO A 343 22.95 9.04 24.22
C PRO A 343 22.65 10.53 24.43
N TRP A 344 21.51 10.98 23.93
CA TRP A 344 20.92 12.26 24.29
C TRP A 344 19.42 12.09 24.46
N ILE A 345 18.82 12.88 25.35
CA ILE A 345 17.38 12.96 25.55
C ILE A 345 16.91 14.41 25.48
N GLY A 346 15.83 14.65 24.74
CA GLY A 346 15.23 15.96 24.58
C GLY A 346 13.74 15.96 24.90
N ALA A 347 13.27 17.10 25.42
CA ALA A 347 11.85 17.38 25.53
C ALA A 347 11.23 17.48 24.12
N PRO A 348 10.00 16.97 23.89
CA PRO A 348 9.28 17.19 22.64
C PRO A 348 9.10 18.69 22.34
N GLU A 349 9.23 19.08 21.06
CA GLU A 349 8.99 20.46 20.59
C GLU A 349 7.48 20.81 20.53
N ASP A 350 6.70 20.54 21.58
CA ASP A 350 5.26 20.84 21.61
C ASP A 350 4.90 22.21 22.23
N GLY A 351 5.91 23.00 22.61
CA GLY A 351 5.73 24.39 23.04
C GLY A 351 5.30 24.57 24.50
N SER A 352 5.36 23.52 25.32
CA SER A 352 5.46 23.69 26.78
C SER A 352 6.84 24.28 27.15
N ASP A 353 6.90 25.08 28.21
CA ASP A 353 8.17 25.43 28.85
C ASP A 353 8.83 24.08 29.19
N GLY A 354 9.96 23.74 28.55
CA GLY A 354 10.48 22.36 28.45
C GLY A 354 10.78 21.62 29.77
N ASP A 355 10.54 22.28 30.90
CA ASP A 355 10.73 21.77 32.26
C ASP A 355 9.38 21.52 32.99
N HIS A 356 8.21 21.88 32.43
CA HIS A 356 6.89 21.71 33.05
C HIS A 356 5.81 21.21 32.08
N TYR A 357 5.13 20.14 32.47
CA TYR A 357 4.02 19.51 31.75
C TYR A 357 2.75 19.53 32.60
N SER A 358 1.59 19.63 31.95
CA SER A 358 0.29 19.62 32.64
C SER A 358 -0.56 18.43 32.23
N ALA A 359 -1.25 17.85 33.20
CA ALA A 359 -2.23 16.79 33.02
C ALA A 359 -3.44 17.03 33.93
N THR A 360 -4.52 16.30 33.71
CA THR A 360 -5.73 16.38 34.54
C THR A 360 -6.12 14.99 35.01
N VAL A 361 -6.49 14.87 36.28
CA VAL A 361 -6.96 13.60 36.85
C VAL A 361 -8.13 13.05 36.03
N GLY A 362 -8.03 11.79 35.60
CA GLY A 362 -9.06 11.11 34.81
C GLY A 362 -8.97 11.31 33.30
N ASP A 363 -8.16 12.25 32.82
CA ASP A 363 -7.93 12.46 31.38
C ASP A 363 -6.73 11.63 30.88
N SER A 364 -6.78 11.22 29.62
CA SER A 364 -5.65 10.53 28.99
C SER A 364 -4.49 11.50 28.78
N PHE A 365 -3.32 11.12 29.27
CA PHE A 365 -2.07 11.87 29.10
C PHE A 365 -1.06 11.03 28.33
N PHE A 366 -0.32 11.67 27.41
CA PHE A 366 0.84 11.06 26.77
C PHE A 366 1.85 12.14 26.38
N VAL A 367 3.14 11.85 26.58
CA VAL A 367 4.27 12.65 26.12
C VAL A 367 5.34 11.70 25.59
N TRP A 368 5.96 12.08 24.47
CA TRP A 368 7.04 11.31 23.86
C TRP A 368 8.35 12.08 23.91
N PHE A 369 9.37 11.49 24.53
CA PHE A 369 10.71 12.08 24.62
C PHE A 369 11.54 11.68 23.41
N GLU A 370 12.16 12.66 22.78
CA GLU A 370 13.10 12.39 21.71
C GLU A 370 14.39 11.84 22.31
N THR A 371 14.87 10.74 21.75
CA THR A 371 16.17 10.17 22.14
C THR A 371 17.01 9.86 20.91
N GLY A 372 18.32 9.94 21.08
CA GLY A 372 19.24 9.45 20.07
C GLY A 372 20.56 9.01 20.68
N GLY A 373 21.41 8.44 19.85
CA GLY A 373 22.63 7.75 20.29
C GLY A 373 22.76 6.39 19.61
N PHE A 374 23.89 5.72 19.82
CA PHE A 374 24.12 4.38 19.29
C PHE A 374 24.97 3.56 20.28
N PRO A 375 24.57 2.33 20.64
CA PRO A 375 23.27 1.70 20.40
C PRO A 375 22.10 2.56 20.88
N THR A 376 20.89 2.27 20.39
CA THR A 376 19.66 2.97 20.80
C THR A 376 19.59 2.97 22.33
N PRO A 377 19.42 4.14 22.97
CA PRO A 377 19.36 4.21 24.42
C PRO A 377 18.06 3.61 24.97
N THR A 378 18.14 3.03 26.16
CA THR A 378 16.98 2.64 26.95
C THR A 378 16.59 3.81 27.84
N VAL A 379 15.29 4.14 27.88
CA VAL A 379 14.76 5.21 28.72
C VAL A 379 14.22 4.65 30.03
N THR A 380 14.62 5.26 31.14
CA THR A 380 14.16 4.88 32.48
C THR A 380 13.86 6.12 33.31
N THR A 381 13.16 5.94 34.44
CA THR A 381 12.98 6.98 35.44
C THR A 381 13.29 6.43 36.82
N THR A 382 13.90 7.27 37.67
CA THR A 382 14.16 6.97 39.08
C THR A 382 13.16 7.65 40.01
N SER A 383 12.35 8.58 39.49
CA SER A 383 11.29 9.26 40.22
C SER A 383 10.03 8.40 40.33
N GLU A 384 9.26 8.60 41.39
CA GLU A 384 7.91 8.04 41.47
C GLU A 384 7.00 8.76 40.46
N LEU A 385 6.38 7.99 39.57
CA LEU A 385 5.40 8.51 38.61
C LEU A 385 4.03 8.69 39.29
N PRO A 386 3.21 9.66 38.87
CA PRO A 386 1.83 9.78 39.32
C PRO A 386 1.06 8.47 39.12
N ALA A 387 0.22 8.11 40.09
CA ALA A 387 -0.57 6.89 40.03
C ALA A 387 -1.41 6.85 38.75
N GLY A 388 -1.22 5.80 37.94
CA GLY A 388 -1.91 5.62 36.65
C GLY A 388 -1.11 6.02 35.42
N LEU A 389 0.12 6.53 35.58
CA LEU A 389 1.07 6.75 34.50
C LEU A 389 2.19 5.72 34.48
N THR A 390 2.72 5.45 33.28
CA THR A 390 3.84 4.55 33.03
C THR A 390 4.80 5.14 32.00
N LEU A 391 6.09 4.85 32.14
CA LEU A 391 7.12 5.21 31.18
C LEU A 391 7.60 3.97 30.43
N SER A 392 7.55 3.99 29.10
CA SER A 392 8.11 2.92 28.27
C SER A 392 9.62 3.06 28.11
N GLU A 393 10.29 1.95 27.79
CA GLU A 393 11.73 1.93 27.46
C GLU A 393 12.08 2.75 26.20
N GLU A 394 11.07 3.05 25.36
CA GLU A 394 11.18 3.89 24.16
C GLU A 394 10.99 5.39 24.45
N GLY A 395 10.78 5.76 25.73
CA GLY A 395 10.61 7.15 26.14
C GLY A 395 9.20 7.69 25.95
N VAL A 396 8.17 6.85 26.09
CA VAL A 396 6.76 7.31 26.09
C VAL A 396 6.22 7.28 27.52
N LEU A 397 5.92 8.45 28.08
CA LEU A 397 5.19 8.59 29.33
C LEU A 397 3.70 8.69 29.02
N SER A 398 2.90 7.71 29.45
CA SER A 398 1.47 7.66 29.12
C SER A 398 0.61 6.99 30.18
N GLY A 399 -0.68 7.30 30.15
CA GLY A 399 -1.70 6.68 31.01
C GLY A 399 -2.80 7.65 31.39
N THR A 400 -3.48 7.36 32.50
CA THR A 400 -4.54 8.22 33.06
C THR A 400 -4.21 8.48 34.52
N PRO A 401 -3.76 9.69 34.89
CA PRO A 401 -3.39 9.98 36.26
C PRO A 401 -4.64 9.95 37.16
N THR A 402 -4.47 9.42 38.36
CA THR A 402 -5.54 9.24 39.36
C THR A 402 -5.33 10.07 40.62
N GLU A 403 -4.20 10.78 40.71
CA GLU A 403 -3.80 11.60 41.83
C GLU A 403 -3.35 12.97 41.33
N ALA A 404 -3.93 14.03 41.89
CA ALA A 404 -3.52 15.41 41.62
C ALA A 404 -2.27 15.75 42.44
N GLY A 405 -1.39 16.57 41.89
CA GLY A 405 -0.13 16.94 42.53
C GLY A 405 0.92 17.44 41.55
N SER A 406 2.04 17.91 42.08
CA SER A 406 3.21 18.33 41.29
C SER A 406 4.32 17.31 41.50
N PHE A 407 4.74 16.66 40.42
CA PHE A 407 5.64 15.51 40.45
C PHE A 407 6.93 15.84 39.71
N PRO A 408 8.07 16.02 40.40
CA PRO A 408 9.38 16.14 39.75
C PRO A 408 9.83 14.78 39.22
N ILE A 409 10.01 14.68 37.91
CA ILE A 409 10.36 13.46 37.18
C ILE A 409 11.74 13.65 36.54
N THR A 410 12.67 12.76 36.88
CA THR A 410 13.95 12.64 36.18
C THR A 410 13.88 11.45 35.23
N ILE A 411 14.14 11.71 33.96
CA ILE A 411 14.16 10.72 32.89
C ILE A 411 15.60 10.55 32.44
N THR A 412 16.06 9.31 32.33
CA THR A 412 17.43 8.98 31.97
C THR A 412 17.45 8.11 30.72
N ALA A 413 18.16 8.57 29.69
CA ALA A 413 18.48 7.78 28.51
C ALA A 413 19.88 7.19 28.66
N THR A 414 19.98 5.86 28.67
CA THR A 414 21.25 5.15 28.92
C THR A 414 21.61 4.24 27.76
N ASN A 415 22.87 4.23 27.34
CA ASN A 415 23.44 3.19 26.48
C ASN A 415 24.87 2.84 26.94
N ILE A 416 25.55 1.97 26.20
CA ILE A 416 26.93 1.56 26.56
C ILE A 416 27.97 2.69 26.45
N ALA A 417 27.66 3.80 25.79
CA ALA A 417 28.54 4.97 25.70
C ALA A 417 28.41 5.88 26.92
N GLY A 418 27.27 5.86 27.62
CA GLY A 418 27.01 6.69 28.79
C GLY A 418 25.51 6.87 29.07
N GLU A 419 25.18 7.94 29.77
CA GLU A 419 23.81 8.32 30.08
C GLU A 419 23.63 9.83 29.92
N ASP A 420 22.40 10.25 29.61
CA ASP A 420 21.96 11.63 29.59
C ASP A 420 20.61 11.74 30.33
N THR A 421 20.37 12.88 30.98
CA THR A 421 19.23 13.06 31.89
C THR A 421 18.43 14.31 31.56
N LEU A 422 17.11 14.16 31.54
CA LEU A 422 16.16 15.26 31.45
C LEU A 422 15.38 15.35 32.77
N GLU A 423 15.35 16.53 33.36
CA GLU A 423 14.51 16.83 34.52
C GLU A 423 13.28 17.60 34.06
N MET A 424 12.11 17.22 34.55
CA MET A 424 10.85 17.91 34.30
C MET A 424 9.94 17.84 35.52
N THR A 425 8.91 18.68 35.54
CA THR A 425 7.81 18.62 36.50
C THR A 425 6.53 18.28 35.76
N LEU A 426 5.75 17.33 36.28
CA LEU A 426 4.40 17.06 35.81
C LEU A 426 3.39 17.54 36.85
N ASP A 427 2.64 18.57 36.49
CA ASP A 427 1.56 19.12 37.29
C ASP A 427 0.23 18.47 36.88
N VAL A 428 -0.36 17.70 37.78
CA VAL A 428 -1.66 17.04 37.58
C VAL A 428 -2.72 17.82 38.35
N ASP A 429 -3.63 18.47 37.63
CA ASP A 429 -4.76 19.20 38.20
C ASP A 429 -5.89 18.22 38.59
N ASP A 430 -6.61 18.54 39.67
CA ASP A 430 -7.74 17.75 40.18
C ASP A 430 -9.02 17.86 39.31
N GLY A 431 -8.96 18.65 38.24
CA GLY A 431 -10.11 18.92 37.36
C GLY A 431 -11.15 19.85 37.98
N GLU A 432 -10.94 20.37 39.20
CA GLU A 432 -11.82 21.35 39.84
C GLU A 432 -11.42 22.79 39.48
N GLY A 433 -11.27 23.06 38.18
CA GLY A 433 -11.23 24.40 37.60
C GLY A 433 -12.62 25.02 37.64
N GLY A 434 -13.00 25.56 38.80
CA GLY A 434 -14.27 26.19 39.06
C GLY A 434 -14.68 27.26 38.04
N ASN A 435 -15.99 27.34 37.85
CA ASN A 435 -16.72 28.49 37.36
C ASN A 435 -16.24 29.74 38.13
N GLY A 436 -15.34 30.52 37.52
CA GLY A 436 -14.76 31.71 38.10
C GLY A 436 -15.84 32.75 38.41
N SER A 437 -16.02 33.00 39.72
CA SER A 437 -16.42 34.31 40.22
C SER A 437 -15.45 35.34 39.65
N SER A 438 -15.98 36.36 38.99
CA SER A 438 -15.23 37.52 38.50
C SER A 438 -14.73 38.35 39.68
N ASP A 439 -13.53 38.08 40.19
CA ASP A 439 -12.77 39.06 40.95
C ASP A 439 -11.74 39.71 40.04
N ILE A 440 -12.12 40.90 39.59
CA ILE A 440 -11.23 41.87 38.96
C ILE A 440 -10.19 42.27 40.00
N ASP A 441 -8.93 41.97 39.69
CA ASP A 441 -7.76 42.53 40.35
C ASP A 441 -7.76 44.06 40.17
N THR A 442 -8.27 44.80 41.16
CA THR A 442 -7.93 46.23 41.31
C THR A 442 -6.61 46.31 42.06
N GLY A 443 -5.54 46.44 41.29
CA GLY A 443 -4.17 46.49 41.76
C GLY A 443 -3.93 47.46 42.92
N SER A 444 -3.22 46.98 43.94
CA SER A 444 -2.56 47.80 44.94
C SER A 444 -1.17 48.18 44.44
N LEU A 445 -1.13 49.28 43.69
CA LEU A 445 0.08 50.03 43.36
C LEU A 445 0.72 50.58 44.65
N VAL A 446 1.83 50.00 45.08
CA VAL A 446 2.66 50.60 46.13
C VAL A 446 3.51 51.71 45.50
N VAL A 447 3.01 52.94 45.55
CA VAL A 447 3.84 54.15 45.43
C VAL A 447 3.75 54.88 46.77
N GLY A 448 4.92 55.12 47.35
CA GLY A 448 5.06 55.63 48.71
C GLY A 448 4.49 57.02 48.93
N GLY A 449 4.22 57.29 50.20
CA GLY A 449 4.26 58.64 50.75
C GLY A 449 2.89 59.30 50.99
N LEU A 450 2.73 59.67 52.26
CA LEU A 450 1.97 60.82 52.75
C LEU A 450 0.50 60.59 53.18
N VAL A 451 0.35 60.68 54.50
CA VAL A 451 -0.87 60.86 55.29
C VAL A 451 -1.54 62.20 54.94
N VAL A 452 -2.89 62.21 54.95
CA VAL A 452 -3.90 63.25 55.31
C VAL A 452 -5.13 62.90 54.43
N GLY A 453 -6.37 62.70 54.85
CA GLY A 453 -7.18 63.11 55.99
C GLY A 453 -8.55 63.57 55.44
N GLY A 454 -9.68 63.08 56.00
CA GLY A 454 -10.95 63.81 55.97
C GLY A 454 -12.05 63.40 54.97
N LEU A 455 -13.10 62.77 55.51
CA LEU A 455 -14.54 63.09 55.41
C LEU A 455 -15.13 63.78 54.13
N VAL A 456 -16.07 63.07 53.49
CA VAL A 456 -17.49 63.42 53.17
C VAL A 456 -17.81 64.80 52.53
N ALA A 457 -18.42 64.80 51.34
CA ALA A 457 -19.78 65.33 51.03
C ALA A 457 -20.00 65.78 49.57
N GLY A 458 -21.19 65.49 49.03
CA GLY A 458 -21.87 66.24 47.95
C GLY A 458 -21.55 65.77 46.53
N GLY A 459 -22.49 65.44 45.64
CA GLY A 459 -23.87 65.89 45.51
C GLY A 459 -24.00 66.81 44.29
N LEU A 460 -25.04 66.57 43.48
CA LEU A 460 -25.46 67.23 42.22
C LEU A 460 -24.80 66.69 40.93
N ALA A 461 -25.49 66.05 39.99
CA ALA A 461 -26.76 66.34 39.27
C ALA A 461 -26.56 67.07 37.93
N LEU A 462 -27.04 66.36 36.90
CA LEU A 462 -27.80 66.83 35.74
C LEU A 462 -27.07 67.33 34.48
N ALA A 463 -27.58 66.76 33.37
CA ALA A 463 -27.55 67.23 31.97
C ALA A 463 -26.18 67.16 31.27
N GLY A 464 -26.07 66.72 30.02
CA GLY A 464 -27.05 66.37 29.01
C GLY A 464 -26.39 66.55 27.64
N LEU A 465 -26.74 65.64 26.71
CA LEU A 465 -26.75 65.82 25.26
C LEU A 465 -25.44 65.93 24.45
N THR A 466 -25.57 65.31 23.27
CA THR A 466 -24.75 65.37 22.05
C THR A 466 -23.47 64.52 22.09
N GLY A 467 -23.22 63.52 21.25
CA GLY A 467 -23.79 63.15 19.95
C GLY A 467 -22.88 63.65 18.85
N VAL A 468 -21.94 62.82 18.36
CA VAL A 468 -21.38 62.87 17.00
C VAL A 468 -20.92 61.46 16.63
N THR A 469 -21.53 60.93 15.57
CA THR A 469 -21.10 59.80 14.76
C THR A 469 -19.94 60.21 13.85
N GLY A 470 -19.03 59.28 13.60
CA GLY A 470 -18.05 59.29 12.51
C GLY A 470 -17.47 57.90 12.37
#